data_AF-A0A1I3SDT2-F1
#
_entry.id   AF-A0A1I3SDT2-F1
#
_cell.length_a   1.000
_cell.length_b   1.000
_cell.length_c   1.000
_cell.angle_alpha   90.00
_cell.angle_beta   90.00
_cell.angle_gamma   90.00
#
_symmetry.space_group_name_H-M   'P 1'
#
loop_
_entity.id
_entity.type
_entity.pdbx_description
1 polymer ?
#
loop_
_entity_poly.entity_id
_entity_poly.type
_entity_poly.pdbx_seq_one_letter_code
_entity_poly.pdbx_strand_id
1 'polypeptide(L)' 'MEDDPRIPAIAASDLVSASVLASLIGMLGAKGILSDEEIHEIYERALLLLEEQQGDDSDELAKVYEAARSIIEAQLR' A
#
# COMPACT_ATOMS: atom_id res chain seq x y z
N MET A 1 -25.39 -8.91 8.34
CA MET A 1 -24.27 -8.85 9.29
C MET A 1 -24.07 -7.39 9.61
N GLU A 2 -23.79 -7.05 10.86
CA GLU A 2 -23.45 -5.69 11.28
C GLU A 2 -21.97 -5.47 10.95
N ASP A 3 -21.63 -4.39 10.24
CA ASP A 3 -20.25 -4.07 9.84
C ASP A 3 -19.36 -3.98 11.08
N ASP A 4 -18.22 -4.65 11.06
CA ASP A 4 -17.27 -4.59 12.17
C ASP A 4 -16.62 -3.20 12.22
N PRO A 5 -16.86 -2.38 13.27
CA PRO A 5 -16.34 -1.02 13.34
C PRO A 5 -14.81 -0.95 13.43
N ARG A 6 -14.13 -2.09 13.63
CA ARG A 6 -12.67 -2.19 13.61
C ARG A 6 -12.10 -2.13 12.20
N ILE A 7 -12.84 -2.59 11.19
CA ILE A 7 -12.37 -2.63 9.79
C ILE A 7 -12.09 -1.21 9.26
N PRO A 8 -12.99 -0.21 9.42
CA PRO A 8 -12.69 1.17 9.04
C PRO A 8 -11.48 1.77 9.77
N ALA A 9 -11.29 1.43 11.06
CA ALA A 9 -10.17 1.93 11.85
C ALA A 9 -8.83 1.34 11.38
N ILE A 10 -8.79 0.04 11.06
CA ILE A 10 -7.63 -0.63 10.48
C ILE A 10 -7.33 -0.03 9.10
N ALA A 11 -8.33 0.06 8.22
CA ALA A 11 -8.17 0.66 6.89
C ALA A 11 -7.67 2.11 6.94
N ALA A 12 -8.15 2.92 7.89
CA ALA A 12 -7.67 4.28 8.10
C ALA A 12 -6.20 4.32 8.58
N SER A 13 -5.84 3.44 9.52
CA SER A 13 -4.45 3.31 10.00
C SER A 13 -3.49 2.90 8.88
N ASP A 14 -3.91 1.95 8.04
CA ASP A 14 -3.12 1.46 6.92
C ASP A 14 -2.97 2.55 5.84
N LEU A 15 -4.04 3.27 5.52
CA LEU A 15 -4.00 4.38 4.57
C LEU A 15 -3.06 5.51 5.04
N VAL A 16 -3.08 5.85 6.34
CA VAL A 16 -2.15 6.84 6.91
C VAL A 16 -0.70 6.36 6.77
N SER A 17 -0.43 5.10 7.12
CA SER A 17 0.91 4.51 7.03
C SER A 17 1.43 4.49 5.59
N ALA A 18 0.60 4.06 4.64
CA ALA A 18 0.92 4.05 3.22
C ALA A 18 1.20 5.46 2.67
N SER A 19 0.38 6.45 3.06
CA SER A 19 0.54 7.85 2.63
C SER A 19 1.84 8.46 3.12
N VAL A 20 2.23 8.17 4.37
CA VAL A 20 3.50 8.63 4.95
C VAL A 20 4.69 7.98 4.24
N LEU A 21 4.63 6.67 3.99
CA LEU A 21 5.69 5.94 3.29
C LEU A 21 5.87 6.45 1.85
N ALA A 22 4.78 6.61 1.09
CA ALA A 22 4.84 7.16 -0.27
C ALA A 22 5.44 8.57 -0.29
N SER A 23 5.06 9.42 0.66
CA SER A 23 5.62 10.78 0.81
C SER A 23 7.11 10.75 1.14
N LEU A 24 7.55 9.81 1.98
CA LEU A 24 8.96 9.63 2.32
C LEU A 24 9.76 9.17 1.11
N ILE A 25 9.30 8.15 0.37
CA ILE A 25 9.94 7.63 -0.85
C ILE A 25 10.11 8.77 -1.86
N GLY A 26 9.05 9.55 -2.12
CA GLY A 26 9.10 10.70 -3.02
C GLY A 26 10.12 11.76 -2.55
N MET A 27 10.21 12.01 -1.24
CA MET A 27 11.18 12.95 -0.68
C MET A 27 12.63 12.45 -0.83
N LEU A 28 12.86 11.15 -0.66
CA LEU A 28 14.18 10.53 -0.84
C LEU A 28 14.62 10.56 -2.32
N GLY A 29 13.70 10.27 -3.24
CA GLY A 29 13.92 10.42 -4.68
C GLY A 29 14.25 11.86 -5.08
N ALA A 30 13.46 12.83 -4.61
CA ALA A 30 13.71 14.24 -4.87
C ALA A 30 15.06 14.74 -4.32
N LYS A 31 15.62 14.06 -3.31
CA LYS A 31 16.95 14.32 -2.75
C LYS A 31 18.08 13.56 -3.47
N GLY A 32 17.75 12.70 -4.44
CA GLY A 32 18.70 11.84 -5.15
C GLY A 32 19.30 10.74 -4.27
N ILE A 33 18.67 10.43 -3.14
CA ILE A 33 19.10 9.34 -2.24
C ILE A 33 18.70 7.99 -2.82
N LEU A 34 17.51 7.93 -3.44
CA LEU A 34 17.05 6.80 -4.21
C LEU A 34 17.05 7.19 -5.69
N SER A 35 17.51 6.28 -6.54
CA SER A 35 17.32 6.31 -7.98
C SER A 35 15.89 5.92 -8.36
N ASP A 36 15.49 6.25 -9.59
CA ASP A 36 14.18 5.87 -10.12
C ASP A 36 13.99 4.34 -10.13
N GLU A 37 15.05 3.59 -10.39
CA GLU A 37 15.05 2.12 -10.34
C GLU A 37 14.81 1.60 -8.91
N GLU A 38 15.49 2.18 -7.91
CA GLU A 38 15.27 1.80 -6.50
C GLU A 38 13.86 2.16 -6.03
N ILE A 39 13.30 3.28 -6.50
CA ILE A 39 11.92 3.67 -6.21
C ILE A 39 10.94 2.67 -6.85
N HIS A 40 11.20 2.26 -8.10
CA HIS A 40 10.40 1.25 -8.79
C HIS A 40 10.43 -0.09 -8.05
N GLU A 41 11.61 -0.57 -7.68
CA GLU A 41 11.79 -1.83 -6.95
C GLU A 41 11.08 -1.83 -5.59
N ILE A 42 11.06 -0.69 -4.87
CA ILE A 42 10.31 -0.57 -3.61
C ILE A 42 8.81 -0.83 -3.84
N TYR A 43 8.23 -0.24 -4.87
CA TYR A 43 6.81 -0.41 -5.18
C TYR A 43 6.48 -1.82 -5.70
N GLU A 44 7.35 -2.44 -6.49
CA GLU A 44 7.20 -3.84 -6.90
C GLU A 44 7.23 -4.80 -5.70
N ARG A 45 8.19 -4.62 -4.79
CA ARG A 45 8.28 -5.43 -3.56
C ARG A 45 7.06 -5.25 -2.66
N ALA A 46 6.52 -4.02 -2.59
CA ALA A 46 5.29 -3.76 -1.86
C ALA A 46 4.09 -4.51 -2.46
N LEU A 47 3.99 -4.60 -3.80
CA LEU A 47 2.95 -5.41 -4.46
C LEU A 47 3.08 -6.89 -4.13
N LEU A 48 4.30 -7.45 -4.19
CA LEU A 48 4.53 -8.86 -3.89
C LEU A 48 4.09 -9.21 -2.46
N LEU A 49 4.47 -8.39 -1.48
CA LEU A 49 4.06 -8.59 -0.09
C LEU A 49 2.54 -8.53 0.09
N LEU A 50 1.88 -7.64 -0.65
CA LEU A 50 0.42 -7.50 -0.67
C LEU A 50 -0.27 -8.73 -1.26
N GLU A 51 0.30 -9.34 -2.30
CA GLU A 51 -0.21 -10.57 -2.91
C GLU A 51 -0.01 -11.78 -1.98
N GLU A 52 1.13 -11.87 -1.29
CA GLU A 52 1.40 -12.92 -0.31
C GLU A 52 0.47 -12.87 0.91
N GLN A 53 -0.01 -11.68 1.28
CA GLN A 53 -0.86 -11.47 2.46
C GLN A 53 -2.37 -11.68 2.21
N GLN A 54 -2.84 -11.73 0.97
CA GLN A 54 -4.27 -11.88 0.60
C GLN A 54 -4.87 -13.29 0.86
N GLY A 55 -4.24 -14.10 1.71
CA GLY A 55 -4.63 -15.49 1.93
C GLY A 55 -5.89 -15.64 2.81
N ASP A 56 -6.94 -16.26 2.24
CA ASP A 56 -8.20 -16.68 2.89
C ASP A 56 -8.91 -15.61 3.75
N ASP A 57 -8.71 -14.33 3.37
CA ASP A 57 -9.33 -13.20 4.05
C ASP A 57 -10.81 -13.02 3.68
N SER A 58 -11.58 -12.44 4.60
CA SER A 58 -12.99 -12.09 4.35
C SER A 58 -13.16 -11.11 3.18
N ASP A 59 -14.32 -11.16 2.51
CA ASP A 59 -14.69 -10.26 1.39
C ASP A 59 -14.54 -8.75 1.70
N GLU A 60 -14.60 -8.36 2.98
CA GLU A 60 -14.39 -6.97 3.43
C GLU A 60 -12.90 -6.58 3.46
N LEU A 61 -12.02 -7.49 3.87
CA LEU A 61 -10.56 -7.30 3.80
C LEU A 61 -10.07 -7.30 2.36
N ALA A 62 -10.65 -8.13 1.48
CA ALA A 62 -10.32 -8.17 0.06
C ALA A 62 -10.41 -6.79 -0.61
N LYS A 63 -11.43 -5.99 -0.26
CA LYS A 63 -11.58 -4.60 -0.75
C LYS A 63 -10.47 -3.67 -0.28
N VAL A 64 -9.94 -3.89 0.93
CA VAL A 64 -8.81 -3.10 1.46
C VAL A 64 -7.54 -3.44 0.68
N TYR A 65 -7.30 -4.72 0.39
CA TYR A 65 -6.17 -5.16 -0.44
C TYR A 65 -6.26 -4.64 -1.88
N GLU A 66 -7.43 -4.67 -2.52
CA GLU A 66 -7.63 -4.11 -3.87
C GLU A 66 -7.36 -2.60 -3.92
N ALA A 67 -7.80 -1.87 -2.90
CA ALA A 67 -7.53 -0.44 -2.78
C ALA A 67 -6.02 -0.17 -2.63
N ALA A 68 -5.33 -0.93 -1.78
CA ALA A 68 -3.88 -0.82 -1.59
C ALA A 68 -3.11 -1.12 -2.88
N ARG A 69 -3.49 -2.18 -3.61
CA ARG A 69 -2.91 -2.55 -4.91
C ARG A 69 -3.06 -1.42 -5.94
N SER A 70 -4.26 -0.84 -6.06
CA SER A 70 -4.51 0.26 -7.00
C SER A 70 -3.66 1.50 -6.73
N ILE A 71 -3.39 1.81 -5.45
CA ILE A 71 -2.54 2.94 -5.07
C ILE A 71 -1.09 2.70 -5.49
N ILE A 72 -0.56 1.48 -5.28
CA ILE A 72 0.83 1.16 -5.65
C ILE A 72 0.99 1.13 -7.17
N GLU A 73 0.06 0.51 -7.89
CA GLU A 73 0.07 0.51 -9.36
C GLU A 73 0.06 1.93 -9.96
N ALA A 74 -0.59 2.89 -9.29
CA ALA A 74 -0.60 4.29 -9.72
C ALA A 74 0.77 4.98 -9.56
N GLN A 75 1.63 4.51 -8.66
CA GLN A 75 3.00 5.04 -8.50
C GLN A 75 3.99 4.45 -9.50
N LEU A 76 3.65 3.30 -10.09
CA LEU A 76 4.49 2.60 -11.07
C LEU A 76 4.25 3.06 -12.53
N ARG A 77 3.25 3.92 -12.76
CA ARG A 77 2.92 4.50 -14.09
C ARG A 77 3.55 5.86 -14.29
#